data_AF-Q5LK12-F1
#
_entry.id   AF-Q5LK12-F1
#
_cell.length_a   1.000
_cell.length_b   1.000
_cell.length_c   1.000
_cell.angle_alpha   90.00
_cell.angle_beta   90.00
_cell.angle_gamma   90.00
#
_symmetry.space_group_name_H-M   'P 1'
#
loop_
_entity.id
_entity.type
_entity.pdbx_description
1 polymer ?
#
loop_
_entity_poly.entity_id
_entity_poly.type
_entity_poly.pdbx_seq_one_letter_code
_entity_poly.pdbx_strand_id
1 'polypeptide(L)'
;MGDWAKKAEDQEVSKLVDKLNLDSKSGEETDFDVADPAETSLLIKILGKGLVNTKLSLDIQQKNPNSPLHSVKTFEALHLKASLLKGIYAMGFNTPSKIQETALPTLLADPPQNMIAQSQSGTGKTAAFVLAMLSRVNVCLNHPQVLCLSPTYELAIQTGEVAARMGQFCREIKLRFAVRGEEVDRSKKIEEHILIGTPGKLLDWGIKFRLFDMKKISVFVLDEADVMIATQGHHDQCIRIHKMLNPHCQMLFFSATYGKEVMDFARLIVADPTIIRVN
;
A
#
# COMPACT_ATOMS: atom_id res chain seq x y z
N MET A 1 -15.28 18.24 -4.90
CA MET A 1 -14.41 17.45 -5.79
C MET A 1 -13.88 18.41 -6.83
N GLY A 2 -12.59 18.73 -6.79
CA GLY A 2 -12.01 19.79 -7.61
C GLY A 2 -11.80 19.32 -9.04
N ASP A 3 -12.09 20.23 -9.98
CA ASP A 3 -11.90 20.16 -11.44
C ASP A 3 -10.46 19.74 -11.88
N TRP A 4 -9.53 19.64 -10.93
CA TRP A 4 -8.13 19.26 -11.13
C TRP A 4 -7.92 17.74 -11.25
N ALA A 5 -8.66 16.91 -10.52
CA ALA A 5 -8.48 15.45 -10.54
C ALA A 5 -8.86 14.85 -11.90
N LYS A 6 -9.94 15.37 -12.49
CA LYS A 6 -10.43 14.98 -13.80
C LYS A 6 -9.53 15.48 -14.95
N LYS A 7 -8.99 16.70 -14.83
CA LYS A 7 -8.02 17.24 -15.79
C LYS A 7 -6.67 16.52 -15.75
N ALA A 8 -6.24 16.06 -14.58
CA ALA A 8 -5.04 15.22 -14.44
C ALA A 8 -5.24 13.85 -15.09
N GLU A 9 -6.39 13.20 -14.83
CA GLU A 9 -6.80 11.92 -15.41
C GLU A 9 -6.83 11.98 -16.96
N ASP A 10 -7.48 13.00 -17.54
CA ASP A 10 -7.58 13.14 -19.00
C ASP A 10 -6.22 13.43 -19.68
N GLN A 11 -5.33 14.20 -19.04
CA GLN A 11 -3.99 14.49 -19.58
C GLN A 11 -3.02 13.31 -19.46
N GLU A 12 -3.11 12.51 -18.39
CA GLU A 12 -2.24 11.36 -18.19
C GLU A 12 -2.60 10.19 -19.12
N VAL A 13 -3.91 9.92 -19.31
CA VAL A 13 -4.37 8.89 -20.25
C VAL A 13 -3.95 9.22 -21.69
N SER A 14 -4.08 10.49 -22.12
CA SER A 14 -3.63 10.90 -23.46
C SER A 14 -2.13 10.70 -23.66
N LYS A 15 -1.30 11.09 -22.68
CA LYS A 15 0.17 10.94 -22.78
C LYS A 15 0.62 9.48 -22.81
N LEU A 16 -0.03 8.60 -22.05
CA LEU A 16 0.25 7.16 -22.04
C LEU A 16 -0.14 6.51 -23.37
N VAL A 17 -1.30 6.87 -23.93
CA VAL A 17 -1.76 6.36 -25.24
C VAL A 17 -0.84 6.82 -26.37
N ASP A 18 -0.38 8.08 -26.33
CA ASP A 18 0.55 8.61 -27.34
C ASP A 18 1.92 7.92 -27.27
N LYS A 19 2.43 7.66 -26.06
CA LYS A 19 3.69 6.93 -25.87
C LYS A 19 3.62 5.50 -26.41
N LEU A 20 2.52 4.79 -26.15
CA LEU A 20 2.28 3.44 -26.66
C LEU A 20 2.11 3.39 -28.19
N ASN A 21 1.57 4.44 -28.81
CA ASN A 21 1.39 4.50 -30.26
C ASN A 21 2.67 4.90 -31.01
N LEU A 22 3.58 5.67 -30.38
CA LEU A 22 4.86 6.05 -30.98
C LEU A 22 5.81 4.86 -31.15
N ASP A 23 5.79 3.91 -30.21
CA ASP A 23 6.62 2.69 -30.25
C ASP A 23 6.13 1.66 -31.30
N SER A 24 4.93 1.85 -31.87
CA SER A 24 4.37 0.92 -32.88
C SER A 24 4.77 1.23 -34.33
N LYS A 25 5.48 2.35 -34.59
CA LYS A 25 5.77 2.84 -35.95
C LYS A 25 7.22 2.70 -36.44
N SER A 26 8.14 2.15 -35.66
CA SER A 26 9.50 1.84 -36.11
C SER A 26 9.67 0.33 -36.27
N GLY A 27 9.59 -0.15 -37.51
CA GLY A 27 9.87 -1.53 -37.88
C GLY A 27 11.37 -1.83 -37.89
N GLU A 28 11.98 -1.91 -36.71
CA GLU A 28 13.31 -2.51 -36.51
C GLU A 28 13.22 -3.52 -35.38
N GLU A 29 13.78 -4.72 -35.61
CA GLU A 29 13.87 -5.81 -34.63
C GLU A 29 14.68 -5.35 -33.41
N THR A 30 14.00 -4.86 -32.37
CA THR A 30 14.60 -4.65 -31.06
C THR A 30 14.31 -5.86 -30.18
N ASP A 31 15.37 -6.45 -29.62
CA ASP A 31 15.29 -7.37 -28.48
C ASP A 31 14.22 -6.85 -27.51
N PHE A 32 13.20 -7.68 -27.22
CA PHE A 32 12.21 -7.34 -26.21
C PHE A 32 12.92 -7.29 -24.85
N ASP A 33 13.30 -6.08 -24.44
CA ASP A 33 13.81 -5.80 -23.11
C ASP A 33 12.82 -6.37 -22.09
N VAL A 34 13.32 -7.16 -21.14
CA VAL A 34 12.53 -7.73 -20.05
C VAL A 34 11.92 -6.54 -19.30
N ALA A 35 10.60 -6.36 -19.42
CA ALA A 35 9.89 -5.22 -18.84
C ALA A 35 10.30 -5.01 -17.36
N ASP A 36 10.65 -3.78 -17.00
CA ASP A 36 10.99 -3.39 -15.63
C ASP A 36 9.93 -3.95 -14.66
N PRO A 37 10.31 -4.63 -13.54
CA PRO A 37 9.37 -5.14 -12.56
C PRO A 37 8.32 -4.10 -12.11
N ALA A 38 8.70 -2.83 -12.02
CA ALA A 38 7.76 -1.77 -11.67
C ALA A 38 6.75 -1.46 -12.79
N GLU A 39 7.19 -1.39 -14.04
CA GLU A 39 6.31 -1.20 -15.21
C GLU A 39 5.36 -2.39 -15.35
N THR A 40 5.86 -3.60 -15.15
CA THR A 40 5.04 -4.82 -15.14
C THR A 40 3.97 -4.77 -14.04
N SER A 41 4.35 -4.40 -12.81
CA SER A 41 3.39 -4.27 -11.70
C SER A 41 2.34 -3.19 -11.99
N LEU A 42 2.76 -2.05 -12.55
CA LEU A 42 1.86 -0.97 -12.94
C LEU A 42 0.86 -1.42 -14.01
N LEU A 43 1.32 -2.09 -15.07
CA LEU A 43 0.47 -2.62 -16.13
C LEU A 43 -0.55 -3.62 -15.57
N ILE A 44 -0.13 -4.53 -14.69
CA ILE A 44 -1.05 -5.49 -14.06
C ILE A 44 -2.10 -4.77 -13.21
N LYS A 45 -1.74 -3.71 -12.48
CA LYS A 45 -2.71 -2.91 -11.70
C LYS A 45 -3.69 -2.14 -12.59
N ILE A 46 -3.24 -1.61 -13.73
CA ILE A 46 -4.11 -0.90 -14.70
C ILE A 46 -5.08 -1.89 -15.39
N LEU A 47 -4.57 -3.04 -15.81
CA LEU A 47 -5.35 -4.07 -16.52
C LEU A 47 -6.28 -4.85 -15.58
N GLY A 48 -5.92 -4.96 -14.30
CA GLY A 48 -6.68 -5.64 -13.25
C GLY A 48 -7.97 -4.91 -12.86
N LYS A 49 -8.94 -4.80 -13.78
CA LYS A 49 -10.29 -4.27 -13.52
C LYS A 49 -11.17 -5.33 -12.84
N GLY A 50 -10.79 -5.78 -11.65
CA GLY A 50 -11.59 -6.72 -10.86
C GLY A 50 -10.78 -7.64 -9.96
N LEU A 51 -11.46 -8.37 -9.07
CA LEU A 51 -10.85 -9.41 -8.26
C LEU A 51 -10.61 -10.65 -9.12
N VAL A 52 -9.37 -11.18 -9.07
CA VAL A 52 -9.04 -12.46 -9.70
C VAL A 52 -9.60 -13.59 -8.82
N ASN A 53 -10.61 -14.29 -9.33
CA ASN A 53 -11.16 -15.47 -8.67
C ASN A 53 -10.08 -16.56 -8.61
N THR A 54 -9.64 -16.85 -7.39
CA THR A 54 -8.52 -17.76 -7.15
C THR A 54 -9.05 -19.01 -6.45
N LYS A 55 -8.90 -20.20 -7.07
CA LYS A 55 -9.21 -21.52 -6.46
C LYS A 55 -8.10 -22.04 -5.54
N LEU A 56 -7.00 -21.30 -5.46
CA LEU A 56 -5.79 -21.58 -4.70
C LEU A 56 -6.06 -21.58 -3.19
N SER A 57 -5.28 -22.37 -2.46
CA SER A 57 -5.43 -22.52 -1.03
C SER A 57 -4.66 -21.42 -0.28
N LEU A 58 -5.13 -21.07 0.92
CA LEU A 58 -4.42 -20.15 1.80
C LEU A 58 -3.53 -20.96 2.74
N ASP A 59 -2.23 -20.66 2.76
CA ASP A 59 -1.29 -21.12 3.78
C ASP A 59 -1.09 -20.01 4.82
N ILE A 60 -1.36 -20.31 6.09
CA ILE A 60 -1.35 -19.32 7.17
C ILE A 60 -0.42 -19.82 8.26
N GLN A 61 0.63 -19.05 8.54
CA GLN A 61 1.59 -19.34 9.59
C GLN A 61 1.48 -18.24 10.65
N GLN A 62 0.97 -18.61 11.82
CA GLN A 62 0.83 -17.70 12.97
C GLN A 62 1.88 -18.01 14.04
N LYS A 63 2.24 -16.98 14.82
CA LYS A 63 3.12 -17.12 15.98
C LYS A 63 2.52 -18.04 17.06
N ASN A 64 1.20 -17.96 17.28
CA ASN A 64 0.50 -18.82 18.23
C ASN A 64 -0.41 -19.80 17.45
N PRO A 65 0.00 -21.08 17.31
CA PRO A 65 -0.79 -22.09 16.60
C PRO A 65 -2.16 -22.36 17.23
N ASN A 66 -2.34 -22.00 18.50
CA ASN A 66 -3.57 -22.19 19.25
C ASN A 66 -4.48 -20.95 19.24
N SER A 67 -4.08 -19.86 18.59
CA SER A 67 -4.96 -18.72 18.40
C SER A 67 -6.02 -19.07 17.36
N PRO A 68 -7.33 -18.89 17.65
CA PRO A 68 -8.36 -19.20 16.67
C PRO A 68 -8.18 -18.35 15.41
N LEU A 69 -8.09 -19.04 14.26
CA LEU A 69 -8.13 -18.41 12.96
C LEU A 69 -9.52 -17.81 12.74
N HIS A 70 -9.65 -16.51 12.93
CA HIS A 70 -10.88 -15.80 12.61
C HIS A 70 -10.90 -15.52 11.11
N SER A 71 -11.87 -16.12 10.41
CA SER A 71 -12.22 -15.76 9.04
C SER A 71 -13.51 -14.96 9.06
N VAL A 72 -13.54 -13.82 8.37
CA VAL A 72 -14.75 -13.01 8.21
C VAL A 72 -15.35 -13.20 6.82
N LYS A 73 -16.68 -13.23 6.76
CA LYS A 73 -17.44 -13.37 5.51
C LYS A 73 -18.08 -12.07 5.02
N THR A 74 -18.15 -11.07 5.88
CA THR A 74 -18.77 -9.78 5.61
C THR A 74 -17.93 -8.64 6.19
N PHE A 75 -18.04 -7.44 5.64
CA PHE A 75 -17.30 -6.28 6.15
C PHE A 75 -17.90 -5.74 7.46
N GLU A 76 -19.18 -5.98 7.71
CA GLU A 76 -19.88 -5.63 8.95
C GLU A 76 -19.29 -6.36 10.16
N ALA A 77 -18.84 -7.61 9.98
CA ALA A 77 -18.22 -8.40 11.03
C ALA A 77 -16.88 -7.82 11.53
N LEU A 78 -16.30 -6.86 10.80
CA LEU A 78 -15.08 -6.16 11.17
C LEU A 78 -15.32 -4.94 12.09
N HIS A 79 -16.57 -4.62 12.41
CA HIS A 79 -16.94 -3.52 13.32
C HIS A 79 -16.30 -2.17 12.94
N LEU A 80 -16.23 -1.87 11.64
CA LEU A 80 -15.64 -0.65 11.10
C LEU A 80 -16.50 0.59 11.40
N LYS A 81 -15.89 1.77 11.39
CA LYS A 81 -16.63 3.05 11.39
C LYS A 81 -17.61 3.09 10.21
N ALA A 82 -18.84 3.56 10.44
CA ALA A 82 -19.89 3.58 9.43
C ALA A 82 -19.50 4.33 8.14
N SER A 83 -18.73 5.42 8.28
CA SER A 83 -18.20 6.17 7.13
C SER A 83 -17.26 5.34 6.25
N LEU A 84 -16.37 4.56 6.87
CA LEU A 84 -15.43 3.70 6.17
C LEU A 84 -16.13 2.51 5.52
N LEU A 85 -17.07 1.88 6.21
CA LEU A 85 -17.91 0.81 5.67
C LEU A 85 -18.71 1.30 4.45
N LYS A 86 -19.29 2.50 4.52
CA LYS A 86 -19.97 3.13 3.38
C LYS A 86 -19.04 3.33 2.19
N GLY A 87 -17.77 3.69 2.44
CA GLY A 87 -16.75 3.85 1.42
C GLY A 87 -16.40 2.54 0.71
N ILE A 88 -16.28 1.45 1.47
CA ILE A 88 -16.08 0.09 0.93
C ILE A 88 -17.21 -0.27 -0.07
N TYR A 89 -18.47 -0.10 0.33
CA TYR A 89 -19.61 -0.41 -0.56
C TYR A 89 -19.70 0.52 -1.77
N ALA A 90 -19.37 1.80 -1.62
CA ALA A 90 -19.35 2.74 -2.74
C ALA A 90 -18.30 2.40 -3.80
N MET A 91 -17.26 1.63 -3.44
CA MET A 91 -16.30 1.06 -4.38
C MET A 91 -16.78 -0.23 -5.06
N GLY A 92 -17.97 -0.74 -4.70
CA GLY A 92 -18.53 -1.98 -5.21
C GLY A 92 -18.04 -3.25 -4.50
N PHE A 93 -17.39 -3.13 -3.34
CA PHE A 93 -16.95 -4.27 -2.56
C PHE A 93 -18.08 -4.78 -1.66
N ASN A 94 -18.83 -5.78 -2.15
CA ASN A 94 -19.96 -6.35 -1.41
C ASN A 94 -19.52 -7.33 -0.31
N THR A 95 -18.48 -8.13 -0.58
CA THR A 95 -17.93 -9.11 0.35
C THR A 95 -16.40 -9.10 0.30
N PRO A 96 -15.71 -9.48 1.40
CA PRO A 96 -14.26 -9.62 1.39
C PRO A 96 -13.80 -10.62 0.33
N SER A 97 -12.67 -10.35 -0.33
CA SER A 97 -11.99 -11.35 -1.17
C SER A 97 -11.41 -12.48 -0.32
N LYS A 98 -11.04 -13.61 -0.95
CA LYS A 98 -10.52 -14.78 -0.23
C LYS A 98 -9.35 -14.47 0.71
N ILE A 99 -8.39 -13.67 0.25
CA ILE A 99 -7.25 -13.24 1.07
C ILE A 99 -7.70 -12.27 2.18
N GLN A 100 -8.69 -11.41 1.91
CA GLN A 100 -9.22 -10.46 2.88
C GLN A 100 -9.99 -11.13 4.01
N GLU A 101 -10.72 -12.21 3.74
CA GLU A 101 -11.44 -13.00 4.77
C GLU A 101 -10.50 -13.38 5.93
N THR A 102 -9.25 -13.69 5.61
CA THR A 102 -8.21 -14.09 6.57
C THR A 102 -7.34 -12.93 7.02
N ALA A 103 -6.96 -12.03 6.11
CA ALA A 103 -6.05 -10.95 6.41
C ALA A 103 -6.70 -9.85 7.26
N LEU A 104 -7.96 -9.48 6.97
CA LEU A 104 -8.61 -8.35 7.64
C LEU A 104 -8.75 -8.53 9.16
N PRO A 105 -9.14 -9.70 9.69
CA PRO A 105 -9.20 -9.93 11.13
C PRO A 105 -7.85 -9.71 11.83
N THR A 106 -6.75 -10.18 11.22
CA THR A 106 -5.40 -9.96 11.75
C THR A 106 -4.95 -8.50 11.59
N LEU A 107 -5.20 -7.88 10.43
CA LEU A 107 -4.85 -6.49 10.14
C LEU A 107 -5.54 -5.51 11.11
N LEU A 108 -6.79 -5.80 11.46
CA LEU A 108 -7.64 -4.96 12.30
C LEU A 108 -7.68 -5.42 13.77
N ALA A 109 -6.92 -6.45 14.13
CA ALA A 109 -6.85 -6.95 15.50
C ALA A 109 -6.45 -5.85 16.49
N ASP A 110 -7.00 -5.93 17.70
CA ASP A 110 -6.61 -5.09 18.82
C ASP A 110 -6.18 -6.00 19.98
N PRO A 111 -4.89 -6.00 20.38
CA PRO A 111 -3.82 -5.12 19.93
C PRO A 111 -3.37 -5.36 18.46
N PRO A 112 -2.78 -4.35 17.79
CA PRO A 112 -2.28 -4.48 16.42
C PRO A 112 -1.27 -5.63 16.26
N GLN A 113 -1.40 -6.38 15.17
CA GLN A 113 -0.50 -7.47 14.81
C GLN A 113 0.24 -7.18 13.51
N ASN A 114 1.51 -7.58 13.47
CA ASN A 114 2.35 -7.46 12.29
C ASN A 114 2.01 -8.55 11.26
N MET A 115 2.17 -8.23 9.98
CA MET A 115 1.81 -9.16 8.90
C MET A 115 2.78 -9.12 7.73
N ILE A 116 3.07 -10.31 7.19
CA ILE A 116 3.62 -10.50 5.85
C ILE A 116 2.56 -11.21 5.03
N ALA A 117 2.06 -10.57 3.98
CA ALA A 117 1.06 -11.16 3.09
C ALA A 117 1.61 -11.30 1.67
N GLN A 118 1.58 -12.52 1.18
CA GLN A 118 1.94 -12.85 -0.19
C GLN A 118 0.71 -13.33 -0.96
N SER A 119 0.49 -12.72 -2.11
CA SER A 119 -0.46 -13.21 -3.10
C SER A 119 -0.25 -12.50 -4.43
N GLN A 120 -0.69 -13.09 -5.53
CA GLN A 120 -0.65 -12.44 -6.85
C GLN A 120 -1.39 -11.09 -6.87
N SER A 121 -1.08 -10.25 -7.85
CA SER A 121 -1.82 -9.01 -8.08
C SER A 121 -3.29 -9.27 -8.44
N GLY A 122 -4.18 -8.34 -8.09
CA GLY A 122 -5.62 -8.50 -8.30
C GLY A 122 -6.38 -9.35 -7.26
N THR A 123 -5.73 -9.82 -6.19
CA THR A 123 -6.39 -10.56 -5.08
C THR A 123 -7.05 -9.68 -4.02
N GLY A 124 -6.82 -8.36 -4.07
CA GLY A 124 -7.37 -7.40 -3.11
C GLY A 124 -6.43 -7.02 -1.96
N LYS A 125 -5.11 -7.28 -2.06
CA LYS A 125 -4.09 -6.85 -1.08
C LYS A 125 -4.16 -5.34 -0.79
N THR A 126 -4.18 -4.51 -1.84
CA THR A 126 -4.21 -3.05 -1.72
C THR A 126 -5.42 -2.58 -0.93
N ALA A 127 -6.61 -3.08 -1.27
CA ALA A 127 -7.82 -2.76 -0.51
C ALA A 127 -7.72 -3.23 0.96
N ALA A 128 -7.08 -4.38 1.23
CA ALA A 128 -6.92 -4.89 2.60
C ALA A 128 -6.06 -3.97 3.46
N PHE A 129 -4.88 -3.57 2.99
CA PHE A 129 -4.00 -2.69 3.78
C PHE A 129 -4.49 -1.25 3.80
N VAL A 130 -5.13 -0.75 2.74
CA VAL A 130 -5.76 0.58 2.75
C VAL A 130 -6.85 0.63 3.81
N LEU A 131 -7.64 -0.43 3.93
CA LEU A 131 -8.65 -0.52 4.99
C LEU A 131 -8.00 -0.47 6.38
N ALA A 132 -6.89 -1.18 6.58
CA ALA A 132 -6.12 -1.14 7.83
C ALA A 132 -5.59 0.27 8.13
N MET A 133 -4.98 0.93 7.14
CA MET A 133 -4.48 2.31 7.24
C MET A 133 -5.59 3.27 7.68
N LEU A 134 -6.73 3.28 6.99
CA LEU A 134 -7.85 4.18 7.27
C LEU A 134 -8.49 3.90 8.63
N SER A 135 -8.60 2.62 9.02
CA SER A 135 -9.23 2.22 10.29
C SER A 135 -8.43 2.67 11.51
N ARG A 136 -7.11 2.77 11.39
CA ARG A 136 -6.19 3.08 12.50
C ARG A 136 -6.00 4.57 12.75
N VAL A 137 -6.43 5.45 11.84
CA VAL A 137 -6.27 6.90 12.00
C VAL A 137 -7.14 7.44 13.15
N ASN A 138 -6.48 8.14 14.07
CA ASN A 138 -7.11 9.02 15.06
C ASN A 138 -7.13 10.46 14.53
N VAL A 139 -8.30 10.92 14.10
CA VAL A 139 -8.50 12.25 13.49
C VAL A 139 -8.35 13.42 14.46
N CYS A 140 -8.30 13.16 15.77
CA CYS A 140 -8.07 14.20 16.78
C CYS A 140 -6.58 14.62 16.85
N LEU A 141 -5.69 13.88 16.18
CA LEU A 141 -4.25 14.10 16.20
C LEU A 141 -3.75 14.54 14.82
N ASN A 142 -3.54 15.84 14.65
CA ASN A 142 -3.06 16.45 13.40
C ASN A 142 -1.55 16.24 13.17
N HIS A 143 -1.16 14.99 12.93
CA HIS A 143 0.18 14.61 12.49
C HIS A 143 0.12 13.28 11.71
N PRO A 144 1.16 12.97 10.92
CA PRO A 144 1.31 11.64 10.33
C PRO A 144 1.26 10.53 11.37
N GLN A 145 0.43 9.54 11.10
CA GLN A 145 0.22 8.33 11.90
C GLN A 145 0.46 7.07 11.05
N VAL A 146 0.32 7.20 9.73
CA VAL A 146 0.48 6.10 8.78
C VAL A 146 1.49 6.47 7.71
N LEU A 147 2.44 5.57 7.46
CA LEU A 147 3.33 5.63 6.30
C LEU A 147 3.07 4.44 5.39
N CYS A 148 2.87 4.69 4.10
CA CYS A 148 2.80 3.66 3.07
C CYS A 148 3.86 3.91 2.01
N LEU A 149 4.78 2.97 1.87
CA LEU A 149 5.87 3.02 0.92
C LEU A 149 5.46 2.24 -0.33
N SER A 150 5.53 2.90 -1.47
CA SER A 150 5.36 2.29 -2.79
C SER A 150 6.64 2.45 -3.60
N PRO A 151 7.01 1.48 -4.44
CA PRO A 151 8.33 1.49 -5.09
C PRO A 151 8.45 2.57 -6.17
N THR A 152 7.35 3.00 -6.77
CA THR A 152 7.35 4.06 -7.79
C THR A 152 6.33 5.15 -7.52
N TYR A 153 6.48 6.27 -8.24
CA TYR A 153 5.53 7.38 -8.23
C TYR A 153 4.13 6.89 -8.62
N GLU A 154 4.05 6.16 -9.72
CA GLU A 154 2.81 5.72 -10.35
C GLU A 154 2.05 4.75 -9.42
N LEU A 155 2.76 3.82 -8.78
CA LEU A 155 2.17 2.89 -7.81
C LEU A 155 1.75 3.59 -6.51
N ALA A 156 2.46 4.64 -6.09
CA ALA A 156 2.05 5.47 -4.96
C ALA A 156 0.72 6.19 -5.25
N ILE A 157 0.58 6.80 -6.44
CA ILE A 157 -0.65 7.47 -6.87
C ILE A 157 -1.83 6.48 -6.88
N GLN A 158 -1.67 5.31 -7.50
CA GLN A 158 -2.72 4.28 -7.52
C GLN A 158 -3.17 3.85 -6.12
N THR A 159 -2.22 3.63 -5.20
CA THR A 159 -2.55 3.30 -3.80
C THR A 159 -3.31 4.43 -3.12
N GLY A 160 -2.90 5.68 -3.35
CA GLY A 160 -3.60 6.83 -2.80
C GLY A 160 -4.99 7.05 -3.38
N GLU A 161 -5.23 6.74 -4.65
CA GLU A 161 -6.57 6.76 -5.24
C GLU A 161 -7.50 5.71 -4.61
N VAL A 162 -6.99 4.51 -4.33
CA VAL A 162 -7.74 3.49 -3.57
C VAL A 162 -8.08 4.01 -2.18
N ALA A 163 -7.11 4.62 -1.48
CA ALA A 163 -7.32 5.22 -0.17
C ALA A 163 -8.32 6.38 -0.19
N ALA A 164 -8.25 7.27 -1.17
CA ALA A 164 -9.16 8.40 -1.32
C ALA A 164 -10.60 7.94 -1.62
N ARG A 165 -10.76 6.93 -2.49
CA ARG A 165 -12.08 6.36 -2.81
C ARG A 165 -12.69 5.60 -1.63
N MET A 166 -11.90 4.78 -0.94
CA MET A 166 -12.35 4.04 0.24
C MET A 166 -12.65 4.98 1.41
N GLY A 167 -11.86 6.04 1.57
CA GLY A 167 -12.02 7.06 2.60
C GLY A 167 -12.94 8.21 2.23
N GLN A 168 -13.67 8.19 1.11
CA GLN A 168 -14.40 9.36 0.59
C GLN A 168 -15.48 9.92 1.55
N PHE A 169 -15.95 9.12 2.50
CA PHE A 169 -16.89 9.54 3.55
C PHE A 169 -16.23 9.82 4.90
N CYS A 170 -14.91 9.64 5.02
CA CYS A 170 -14.08 9.98 6.18
C CYS A 170 -13.40 11.33 5.96
N ARG A 171 -14.19 12.42 5.92
CA ARG A 171 -13.75 13.75 5.46
C ARG A 171 -12.65 14.38 6.32
N GLU A 172 -12.53 13.92 7.56
CA GLU A 172 -11.56 14.39 8.54
C GLU A 172 -10.17 13.76 8.32
N ILE A 173 -10.09 12.61 7.64
CA ILE A 173 -8.82 11.97 7.30
C ILE A 173 -8.19 12.74 6.12
N LYS A 174 -6.90 13.04 6.26
CA LYS A 174 -6.12 13.81 5.29
C LYS A 174 -4.96 12.95 4.83
N LEU A 175 -4.77 12.89 3.51
CA LEU A 175 -3.69 12.14 2.87
C LEU A 175 -2.76 13.10 2.13
N ARG A 176 -1.46 12.78 2.09
CA ARG A 176 -0.48 13.53 1.29
C ARG A 176 0.49 12.59 0.59
N PHE A 177 0.84 12.94 -0.64
CA PHE A 177 1.82 12.21 -1.43
C PHE A 177 3.22 12.73 -1.18
N ALA A 178 4.16 11.83 -0.87
CA ALA A 178 5.59 12.13 -0.76
C ALA A 178 6.32 11.51 -1.95
N VAL A 179 6.21 12.15 -3.10
CA VAL A 179 6.70 11.60 -4.38
C VAL A 179 7.54 12.63 -5.16
N ARG A 180 8.08 12.26 -6.33
CA ARG A 180 8.80 13.21 -7.21
C ARG A 180 7.89 14.38 -7.62
N GLY A 181 8.47 15.57 -7.78
CA GLY A 181 7.72 16.80 -8.09
C GLY A 181 7.03 17.47 -6.89
N GLU A 182 6.73 16.73 -5.82
CA GLU A 182 6.15 17.33 -4.61
C GLU A 182 7.20 18.12 -3.81
N GLU A 183 6.84 19.39 -3.56
CA GLU A 183 7.59 20.36 -2.78
C GLU A 183 6.92 20.61 -1.43
N VAL A 184 7.75 20.88 -0.42
CA VAL A 184 7.31 21.06 0.96
C VAL A 184 7.96 22.30 1.54
N ASP A 185 7.14 23.12 2.21
CA ASP A 185 7.63 24.20 3.05
C ASP A 185 8.35 23.61 4.26
N ARG A 186 9.69 23.72 4.27
CA ARG A 186 10.54 23.13 5.31
C ARG A 186 10.40 23.81 6.67
N SER A 187 9.71 24.95 6.73
CA SER A 187 9.41 25.65 7.99
C SER A 187 8.18 25.08 8.71
N LYS A 188 7.34 24.30 8.01
CA LYS A 188 6.07 23.79 8.54
C LYS A 188 6.12 22.28 8.79
N LYS A 189 5.37 21.86 9.80
CA LYS A 189 5.12 20.43 10.05
C LYS A 189 4.00 19.95 9.13
N ILE A 190 4.12 18.69 8.72
CA ILE A 190 3.06 17.99 8.01
C ILE A 190 1.99 17.62 9.04
N GLU A 191 0.74 17.95 8.73
CA GLU A 191 -0.42 17.70 9.60
C GLU A 191 -1.33 16.60 9.05
N GLU A 192 -1.10 16.17 7.81
CA GLU A 192 -1.84 15.07 7.20
C GLU A 192 -1.57 13.75 7.92
N HIS A 193 -2.62 12.94 8.06
CA HIS A 193 -2.62 11.72 8.88
C HIS A 193 -1.91 10.55 8.20
N ILE A 194 -2.02 10.48 6.87
CA ILE A 194 -1.49 9.39 6.05
C ILE A 194 -0.54 9.95 5.01
N LEU A 195 0.69 9.44 4.98
CA LEU A 195 1.65 9.73 3.92
C LEU A 195 1.87 8.50 3.05
N ILE A 196 1.72 8.68 1.74
CA ILE A 196 1.93 7.63 0.73
C ILE A 196 3.02 8.13 -0.21
N GLY A 197 4.06 7.34 -0.46
CA GLY A 197 5.14 7.84 -1.30
C GLY A 197 6.28 6.86 -1.53
N THR A 198 7.31 7.34 -2.22
CA THR A 198 8.51 6.54 -2.47
C THR A 198 9.46 6.59 -1.28
N PRO A 199 10.28 5.54 -1.03
CA PRO A 199 11.15 5.49 0.13
C PRO A 199 12.08 6.70 0.23
N GLY A 200 12.70 7.12 -0.87
CA GLY A 200 13.62 8.26 -0.87
C GLY A 200 12.97 9.58 -0.42
N LYS A 201 11.75 9.86 -0.87
CA LYS A 201 11.03 11.09 -0.53
C LYS A 201 10.53 11.09 0.91
N LEU A 202 10.00 9.96 1.38
CA LEU A 202 9.60 9.81 2.79
C LEU A 202 10.80 9.87 3.74
N LEU A 203 11.95 9.32 3.34
CA LEU A 203 13.21 9.43 4.07
C LEU A 203 13.65 10.91 4.17
N ASP A 204 13.59 11.64 3.06
CA ASP A 204 13.91 13.07 3.04
C ASP A 204 12.96 13.86 3.96
N TRP A 205 11.65 13.66 3.86
CA TRP A 205 10.67 14.38 4.67
C TRP A 205 10.79 14.06 6.17
N GLY A 206 10.93 12.77 6.51
CA GLY A 206 10.95 12.31 7.90
C GLY A 206 12.30 12.52 8.60
N ILE A 207 13.41 12.30 7.91
CA ILE A 207 14.75 12.28 8.53
C ILE A 207 15.56 13.54 8.19
N LYS A 208 15.66 13.89 6.91
CA LYS A 208 16.50 15.01 6.45
C LYS A 208 15.87 16.36 6.81
N PHE A 209 14.58 16.52 6.52
CA PHE A 209 13.84 17.76 6.76
C PHE A 209 13.08 17.75 8.09
N ARG A 210 12.87 16.58 8.70
CA ARG A 210 12.18 16.40 9.98
C ARG A 210 10.79 17.04 10.01
N LEU A 211 10.03 16.91 8.92
CA LEU A 211 8.72 17.55 8.75
C LEU A 211 7.61 16.90 9.58
N PHE A 212 7.86 15.69 10.10
CA PHE A 212 6.99 14.99 11.03
C PHE A 212 7.83 14.10 11.96
N ASP A 213 7.21 13.60 13.03
CA ASP A 213 7.86 12.73 13.99
C ASP A 213 7.64 11.26 13.64
N MET A 214 8.71 10.58 13.25
CA MET A 214 8.71 9.15 12.92
C MET A 214 8.24 8.25 14.08
N LYS A 215 8.42 8.70 15.33
CA LYS A 215 8.00 7.93 16.53
C LYS A 215 6.49 7.96 16.77
N LYS A 216 5.76 8.84 16.08
CA LYS A 216 4.30 8.93 16.13
C LYS A 216 3.58 8.09 15.07
N ILE A 217 4.34 7.45 14.17
CA ILE A 217 3.78 6.51 13.20
C ILE A 217 3.34 5.25 13.94
N SER A 218 2.06 4.90 13.80
CA SER A 218 1.43 3.73 14.39
C SER A 218 1.22 2.60 13.37
N VAL A 219 1.24 2.90 12.06
CA VAL A 219 1.14 1.91 10.99
C VAL A 219 2.17 2.20 9.91
N PHE A 220 2.90 1.17 9.51
CA PHE A 220 3.87 1.21 8.43
C PHE A 220 3.56 0.11 7.42
N VAL A 221 3.35 0.51 6.17
CA VAL A 221 3.04 -0.38 5.05
C VAL A 221 4.18 -0.35 4.05
N LEU A 222 4.61 -1.52 3.59
CA LEU A 222 5.50 -1.69 2.46
C LEU A 222 4.75 -2.48 1.38
N ASP A 223 4.41 -1.80 0.28
CA ASP A 223 3.69 -2.40 -0.87
C ASP A 223 4.69 -2.84 -1.95
N GLU A 224 4.33 -3.89 -2.70
CA GLU A 224 5.12 -4.46 -3.81
C GLU A 224 6.59 -4.68 -3.43
N ALA A 225 6.85 -5.40 -2.33
CA ALA A 225 8.18 -5.50 -1.74
C ALA A 225 9.23 -6.16 -2.63
N ASP A 226 8.81 -7.05 -3.52
CA ASP A 226 9.65 -7.64 -4.56
C ASP A 226 10.13 -6.60 -5.58
N VAL A 227 9.24 -5.70 -6.00
CA VAL A 227 9.64 -4.55 -6.82
C VAL A 227 10.49 -3.56 -6.01
N MET A 228 10.21 -3.42 -4.72
CA MET A 228 10.96 -2.55 -3.81
C MET A 228 12.44 -2.96 -3.70
N ILE A 229 12.75 -4.26 -3.61
CA ILE A 229 14.14 -4.72 -3.53
C ILE A 229 14.87 -4.65 -4.87
N ALA A 230 14.16 -4.80 -5.99
CA ALA A 230 14.73 -4.68 -7.33
C ALA A 230 15.13 -3.23 -7.66
N THR A 231 14.49 -2.25 -7.02
CA THR A 231 14.75 -0.83 -7.25
C THR A 231 15.99 -0.35 -6.50
N GLN A 232 16.96 0.22 -7.22
CA GLN A 232 18.24 0.63 -6.65
C GLN A 232 18.09 1.56 -5.42
N GLY A 233 18.69 1.15 -4.30
CA GLY A 233 18.73 1.90 -3.04
C GLY A 233 17.43 1.89 -2.22
N HIS A 234 16.31 1.39 -2.76
CA HIS A 234 15.03 1.38 -2.04
C HIS A 234 15.04 0.45 -0.82
N HIS A 235 15.70 -0.71 -0.93
CA HIS A 235 15.93 -1.64 0.18
C HIS A 235 16.53 -0.93 1.41
N ASP A 236 17.66 -0.24 1.24
CA ASP A 236 18.36 0.42 2.34
C ASP A 236 17.59 1.62 2.90
N GLN A 237 16.90 2.36 2.02
CA GLN A 237 16.04 3.47 2.42
C GLN A 237 14.89 2.98 3.30
N CYS A 238 14.23 1.87 2.95
CA CYS A 238 13.16 1.26 3.74
C CYS A 238 13.67 0.83 5.13
N ILE A 239 14.84 0.19 5.21
CA ILE A 239 15.46 -0.20 6.48
C ILE A 239 15.75 1.03 7.36
N ARG A 240 16.27 2.11 6.76
CA ARG A 240 16.54 3.36 7.50
C ARG A 240 15.27 4.00 8.04
N ILE A 241 14.20 4.01 7.25
CA ILE A 241 12.87 4.49 7.70
C ILE A 241 12.38 3.63 8.87
N HIS A 242 12.39 2.30 8.71
CA HIS A 242 11.94 1.36 9.75
C HIS A 242 12.65 1.55 11.09
N LYS A 243 13.98 1.72 11.08
CA LYS A 243 14.78 1.96 12.30
C LYS A 243 14.37 3.21 13.08
N MET A 244 13.72 4.18 12.44
CA MET A 244 13.25 5.41 13.09
C MET A 244 11.87 5.26 13.72
N LEU A 245 11.11 4.22 13.39
CA LEU A 245 9.73 4.03 13.86
C LEU A 245 9.67 3.61 15.33
N ASN A 246 8.47 3.65 15.89
CA ASN A 246 8.18 3.15 17.23
C ASN A 246 8.18 1.60 17.24
N PRO A 247 8.73 0.92 18.27
CA PRO A 247 8.64 -0.54 18.40
C PRO A 247 7.21 -1.10 18.39
N HIS A 248 6.21 -0.31 18.76
CA HIS A 248 4.79 -0.68 18.74
C HIS A 248 4.07 -0.34 17.42
N CYS A 249 4.79 0.21 16.44
CA CYS A 249 4.22 0.48 15.12
C CYS A 249 3.85 -0.85 14.44
N GLN A 250 2.62 -0.94 13.95
CA GLN A 250 2.15 -2.09 13.19
C GLN A 250 2.88 -2.15 11.84
N MET A 251 3.62 -3.23 11.59
CA MET A 251 4.40 -3.45 10.37
C MET A 251 3.64 -4.37 9.42
N LEU A 252 3.32 -3.87 8.23
CA LEU A 252 2.55 -4.57 7.21
C LEU A 252 3.35 -4.65 5.91
N PHE A 253 3.62 -5.87 5.43
CA PHE A 253 4.49 -6.11 4.29
C PHE A 253 3.76 -6.93 3.23
N PHE A 254 3.70 -6.43 2.00
CA PHE A 254 2.98 -7.04 0.89
C PHE A 254 3.89 -7.28 -0.30
N SER A 255 3.81 -8.47 -0.88
CA SER A 255 4.61 -8.86 -2.04
C SER A 255 3.82 -9.82 -2.96
N ALA A 256 4.09 -9.79 -4.26
CA ALA A 256 3.55 -10.79 -5.17
C ALA A 256 4.36 -12.09 -5.11
N THR A 257 5.68 -11.95 -5.02
CA THR A 257 6.64 -13.07 -4.96
C THR A 257 7.21 -13.27 -3.55
N TYR A 258 7.84 -14.43 -3.33
CA TYR A 258 8.33 -14.87 -2.01
C TYR A 258 9.74 -15.50 -2.07
N GLY A 259 10.58 -14.99 -2.97
CA GLY A 259 11.98 -15.44 -3.07
C GLY A 259 12.75 -15.22 -1.77
N LYS A 260 13.91 -15.89 -1.65
CA LYS A 260 14.77 -15.80 -0.45
C LYS A 260 15.09 -14.35 -0.09
N GLU A 261 15.42 -13.52 -1.08
CA GLU A 261 15.76 -12.10 -0.89
C GLU A 261 14.61 -11.28 -0.33
N VAL A 262 13.40 -11.42 -0.88
CA VAL A 262 12.18 -10.77 -0.36
C VAL A 262 11.95 -11.15 1.08
N MET A 263 12.21 -12.42 1.43
CA MET A 263 12.01 -12.92 2.79
C MET A 263 13.09 -12.56 3.79
N ASP A 264 14.34 -12.48 3.34
CA ASP A 264 15.42 -11.90 4.14
C ASP A 264 15.08 -10.43 4.44
N PHE A 265 14.61 -9.68 3.44
CA PHE A 265 14.18 -8.30 3.62
C PHE A 265 12.97 -8.18 4.56
N ALA A 266 11.95 -9.01 4.39
CA ALA A 266 10.76 -8.99 5.25
C ALA A 266 11.12 -9.25 6.72
N ARG A 267 12.04 -10.19 6.99
CA ARG A 267 12.51 -10.50 8.36
C ARG A 267 13.27 -9.34 9.03
N LEU A 268 13.88 -8.44 8.24
CA LEU A 268 14.55 -7.24 8.78
C LEU A 268 13.58 -6.14 9.18
N ILE A 269 12.37 -6.13 8.61
CA ILE A 269 11.38 -5.06 8.78
C ILE A 269 10.24 -5.47 9.72
N VAL A 270 9.79 -6.74 9.63
CA VAL A 270 8.57 -7.21 10.28
C VAL A 270 8.94 -8.22 11.37
N ALA A 271 8.96 -7.74 12.61
CA ALA A 271 9.14 -8.61 13.78
C ALA A 271 7.85 -9.39 14.08
N ASP A 272 7.97 -10.65 14.48
CA ASP A 272 6.85 -11.50 14.92
C ASP A 272 5.62 -11.49 13.98
N PRO A 273 5.78 -11.72 12.66
CA PRO A 273 4.68 -11.60 11.72
C PRO A 273 3.69 -12.77 11.80
N THR A 274 2.41 -12.48 11.57
CA THR A 274 1.52 -13.47 10.95
C THR A 274 1.82 -13.49 9.45
N ILE A 275 2.11 -14.66 8.91
CA ILE A 275 2.41 -14.86 7.49
C ILE A 275 1.18 -15.47 6.81
N ILE A 276 0.71 -14.83 5.75
CA ILE A 276 -0.39 -15.35 4.92
C ILE A 276 0.12 -15.48 3.48
N ARG A 277 -0.11 -16.65 2.87
CA ARG A 277 0.29 -16.96 1.50
C ARG A 277 -0.90 -17.53 0.71
N VAL A 278 -0.92 -17.25 -0.59
CA VAL A 278 -1.89 -17.82 -1.53
C VAL A 278 -1.13 -18.70 -2.51
N ASN A 279 -1.39 -20.01 -2.46
CA ASN A 279 -0.64 -21.05 -3.21
C ASN A 279 -1.46 -21.69 -4.32
#